data_AF-A0A498R1C3-F1
#
_entry.id   AF-A0A498R1C3-F1
#
_cell.length_a   1.000
_cell.length_b   1.000
_cell.length_c   1.000
_cell.angle_alpha   90.00
_cell.angle_beta   90.00
_cell.angle_gamma   90.00
#
_symmetry.space_group_name_H-M   'P 1'
#
loop_
_entity.id
_entity.type
_entity.pdbx_description
1 polymer ?
#
loop_
_entity_poly.entity_id
_entity_poly.type
_entity_poly.pdbx_seq_one_letter_code
_entity_poly.pdbx_strand_id
1 'polypeptide(L)' 'MRRATFIRILAGIKLVSNNVSIVENFNNKALVTIRVPEIVGESPKQFRSLKKVLSYCSYYSIRPDDDELVITLEFEWQ' A
#
# COMPACT_ATOMS: atom_id res chain seq x y z
N MET A 1 3.39 14.27 4.18
CA MET A 1 3.81 13.92 2.80
C MET A 1 3.15 14.84 1.76
N ARG A 2 3.86 15.25 0.69
CA ARG A 2 3.26 15.97 -0.45
C ARG A 2 2.32 15.08 -1.28
N ARG A 3 1.16 15.61 -1.73
CA ARG A 3 0.15 14.91 -2.55
C ARG A 3 0.72 14.20 -3.80
N ALA A 4 1.69 14.81 -4.49
CA ALA A 4 2.33 14.20 -5.66
C ALA A 4 3.11 12.91 -5.32
N THR A 5 3.71 12.83 -4.13
CA THR A 5 4.40 11.62 -3.65
C THR A 5 3.39 10.51 -3.37
N PHE A 6 2.25 10.87 -2.76
CA PHE A 6 1.15 9.93 -2.49
C PHE A 6 0.59 9.33 -3.79
N ILE A 7 0.35 10.15 -4.82
CA ILE A 7 -0.11 9.68 -6.14
C ILE A 7 0.90 8.70 -6.78
N ARG A 8 2.21 8.99 -6.68
CA ARG A 8 3.26 8.08 -7.20
C ARG A 8 3.30 6.75 -6.45
N ILE A 9 3.11 6.78 -5.13
CA ILE A 9 3.03 5.57 -4.30
C ILE A 9 1.83 4.73 -4.71
N LEU A 10 0.66 5.35 -4.84
CA LEU A 10 -0.57 4.71 -5.29
C LEU A 10 -0.43 4.04 -6.65
N ALA A 11 0.20 4.72 -7.61
CA ALA A 11 0.49 4.15 -8.91
C ALA A 11 1.43 2.93 -8.79
N GLY A 12 2.45 3.00 -7.93
CA GLY A 12 3.34 1.88 -7.65
C GLY A 12 2.63 0.67 -7.05
N ILE A 13 1.71 0.89 -6.11
CA ILE A 13 0.90 -0.16 -5.49
C ILE A 13 -0.01 -0.83 -6.52
N LYS A 14 -0.69 -0.05 -7.37
CA LYS A 14 -1.56 -0.58 -8.44
C LYS A 14 -0.81 -1.38 -9.50
N LEU A 15 0.49 -1.11 -9.70
CA LEU A 15 1.31 -1.90 -10.63
C LEU A 15 1.70 -3.27 -10.09
N VAL A 16 1.62 -3.48 -8.77
CA VAL A 16 2.08 -4.72 -8.12
C VAL A 16 0.96 -5.52 -7.48
N SER A 17 -0.24 -4.96 -7.36
CA SER A 17 -1.41 -5.63 -6.79
C SER A 17 -2.66 -5.34 -7.61
N ASN A 18 -3.38 -6.39 -7.97
CA ASN A 18 -4.60 -6.29 -8.78
C ASN A 18 -5.82 -5.86 -7.95
N ASN A 19 -5.79 -6.04 -6.61
CA ASN A 19 -6.92 -5.78 -5.71
C ASN A 19 -6.58 -4.70 -4.66
N VAL A 20 -6.46 -3.44 -5.12
CA VAL A 20 -6.16 -2.29 -4.25
C VAL A 20 -7.44 -1.51 -3.95
N SER A 21 -7.87 -1.52 -2.69
CA SER A 21 -8.93 -0.65 -2.18
C SER A 21 -8.33 0.56 -1.48
N ILE A 22 -8.81 1.75 -1.79
CA ILE A 22 -8.27 3.00 -1.25
C ILE A 22 -9.38 3.68 -0.49
N VAL A 23 -9.18 3.90 0.80
CA VAL A 23 -10.10 4.64 1.65
C VAL A 23 -9.38 5.91 2.10
N GLU A 24 -9.58 6.99 1.35
CA GLU A 24 -9.11 8.30 1.78
C GLU A 24 -9.93 8.77 2.99
N ASN A 25 -9.28 9.04 4.12
CA ASN A 25 -9.95 9.56 5.30
C ASN A 25 -9.73 11.08 5.39
N PHE A 26 -10.76 11.82 5.77
CA PHE A 26 -10.72 13.27 5.85
C PHE A 26 -10.10 13.72 7.18
N ASN A 27 -8.76 13.68 7.29
CA ASN A 27 -8.02 14.35 8.36
C ASN A 27 -6.49 14.42 8.11
N ASN A 28 -6.07 14.83 6.90
CA ASN A 28 -4.66 14.75 6.45
C ASN A 28 -4.08 13.32 6.53
N LYS A 29 -4.93 12.28 6.49
CA LYS A 29 -4.51 10.89 6.53
C LYS A 29 -5.09 10.12 5.36
N ALA A 30 -4.30 9.28 4.73
CA ALA A 30 -4.79 8.34 3.73
C ALA A 30 -4.60 6.91 4.23
N LEU A 31 -5.66 6.12 4.15
CA LEU A 31 -5.63 4.70 4.46
C LEU A 31 -5.72 3.89 3.16
N VAL A 32 -4.69 3.11 2.87
CA VAL A 32 -4.66 2.26 1.68
C VAL A 32 -4.76 0.82 2.13
N THR A 33 -5.75 0.09 1.61
CA THR A 33 -5.97 -1.34 1.92
C THR A 33 -5.70 -2.16 0.68
N ILE A 34 -4.67 -2.98 0.72
CA ILE A 34 -4.28 -3.85 -0.38
C ILE A 34 -4.72 -5.27 -0.01
N ARG A 35 -5.49 -5.91 -0.88
CA ARG A 35 -5.83 -7.34 -0.76
C ARG A 35 -4.96 -8.13 -1.72
N VAL A 36 -4.29 -9.16 -1.22
CA VAL A 36 -3.36 -9.98 -2.00
C VAL A 36 -3.84 -11.43 -1.94
N PRO A 37 -4.46 -11.96 -3.01
CA PRO A 37 -5.10 -13.28 -2.99
C PRO A 37 -4.13 -14.47 -3.03
N GLU A 38 -2.84 -14.26 -3.31
CA GLU A 38 -1.77 -15.26 -3.14
C GLU A 38 -0.42 -14.56 -3.37
N ILE A 39 0.61 -14.83 -2.55
CA ILE A 39 1.98 -14.34 -2.81
C ILE A 39 2.58 -15.21 -3.92
N VAL A 40 2.19 -14.99 -5.17
CA VAL A 40 2.80 -15.67 -6.31
C VAL A 40 4.08 -14.93 -6.70
N GLY A 41 5.23 -15.54 -6.37
CA GLY A 41 6.54 -15.25 -6.96
C GLY A 41 6.88 -13.76 -7.11
N GLU A 42 7.04 -13.03 -6.01
CA GLU A 42 7.42 -11.63 -6.07
C GLU A 42 8.80 -11.46 -6.73
N SER A 43 8.85 -10.70 -7.83
CA SER A 43 10.11 -10.30 -8.45
C SER A 43 10.91 -9.38 -7.51
N PRO A 44 12.26 -9.40 -7.54
CA PRO A 44 13.08 -8.49 -6.75
C PRO A 44 12.73 -6.99 -6.94
N LYS A 45 12.13 -6.64 -8.09
CA LYS A 45 11.65 -5.30 -8.40
C LYS A 45 10.41 -4.94 -7.56
N GLN A 46 9.47 -5.87 -7.38
CA GLN A 46 8.29 -5.69 -6.54
C GLN A 46 8.68 -5.49 -5.07
N PHE A 47 9.60 -6.30 -4.53
CA PHE A 47 10.13 -6.11 -3.17
C PHE A 47 10.75 -4.72 -2.93
N ARG A 48 11.55 -4.22 -3.89
CA ARG A 48 12.15 -2.88 -3.77
C ARG A 48 11.08 -1.78 -3.81
N SER A 49 10.08 -1.92 -4.68
CA SER A 49 8.95 -0.99 -4.74
C SER A 49 8.16 -1.00 -3.44
N LEU A 50 7.84 -2.18 -2.89
CA LEU A 50 7.13 -2.33 -1.64
C LEU A 50 7.91 -1.69 -0.47
N LYS A 51 9.20 -1.99 -0.32
CA LYS A 51 10.06 -1.36 0.71
C LYS A 51 10.05 0.17 0.62
N LYS A 52 10.10 0.71 -0.59
CA LYS A 52 10.03 2.16 -0.82
C LYS A 52 8.67 2.71 -0.40
N VAL A 53 7.57 2.05 -0.73
CA VAL A 53 6.22 2.45 -0.28
C VAL A 53 6.14 2.43 1.26
N LEU A 54 6.60 1.36 1.90
CA LEU A 54 6.58 1.22 3.36
C LEU A 54 7.39 2.31 4.07
N SER A 55 8.52 2.76 3.50
CA SER A 55 9.33 3.85 4.08
C SER A 55 8.62 5.20 4.16
N TYR A 56 7.51 5.36 3.43
CA TYR A 56 6.71 6.57 3.41
C TYR A 56 5.45 6.48 4.28
N CYS A 57 5.16 5.29 4.84
CA CYS A 57 3.99 5.08 5.70
C CYS A 57 4.28 5.56 7.12
N SER A 58 3.30 6.18 7.77
CA SER A 58 3.34 6.43 9.22
C SER A 58 3.10 5.13 10.01
N TYR A 59 2.28 4.25 9.44
CA TYR A 59 1.94 2.95 10.01
C TYR A 59 1.65 1.95 8.90
N TYR A 60 1.94 0.67 9.15
CA TYR A 60 1.43 -0.41 8.32
C TYR A 60 1.06 -1.63 9.17
N SER A 61 0.06 -2.38 8.73
CA SER A 61 -0.30 -3.68 9.31
C SER A 61 -0.55 -4.70 8.21
N ILE A 62 -0.07 -5.92 8.41
CA ILE A 62 -0.32 -7.05 7.52
C ILE A 62 -1.10 -8.08 8.34
N ARG A 63 -2.26 -8.49 7.83
CA ARG A 63 -3.10 -9.49 8.48
C ARG A 63 -3.56 -10.52 7.45
N PRO A 64 -3.56 -11.82 7.79
CA PRO A 64 -4.28 -12.81 7.00
C PRO A 64 -5.80 -12.54 7.09
N ASP A 65 -6.50 -12.74 5.98
CA ASP A 65 -7.96 -12.62 5.85
C ASP A 65 -8.43 -13.74 4.91
N ASP A 66 -8.91 -14.84 5.50
CA ASP A 66 -9.20 -16.10 4.81
C ASP A 66 -8.05 -16.57 3.90
N ASP A 67 -8.27 -16.59 2.58
CA ASP A 67 -7.29 -16.98 1.56
C ASP A 67 -6.43 -15.80 1.06
N GLU A 68 -6.62 -14.60 1.62
CA GLU A 68 -5.92 -13.38 1.20
C GLU A 68 -5.03 -12.80 2.31
N LEU A 69 -4.12 -11.91 1.92
CA LEU A 69 -3.42 -11.01 2.84
C LEU A 69 -3.97 -9.60 2.69
N VAL A 70 -4.37 -9.00 3.81
CA VAL A 70 -4.78 -7.60 3.91
C VAL A 70 -3.62 -6.78 4.44
N ILE A 71 -3.12 -5.87 3.61
CA ILE A 71 -2.10 -4.90 3.97
C ILE A 71 -2.77 -3.55 4.11
N THR A 72 -2.76 -3.01 5.32
CA THR A 72 -3.21 -1.65 5.61
C THR A 72 -2.01 -0.74 5.71
N LEU A 73 -1.99 0.35 4.95
CA LEU A 73 -0.96 1.38 4.95
C LEU A 73 -1.58 2.71 5.34
N GLU A 74 -0.99 3.39 6.32
CA GLU A 74 -1.37 4.74 6.70
C GLU A 74 -0.32 5.73 6.18
N PHE A 75 -0.79 6.82 5.59
CA PHE A 75 0.05 7.95 5.17
C PHE A 75 -0.45 9.23 5.80
N GLU A 76 0.44 9.99 6.46
CA GLU A 76 0.13 11.33 6.95
C GLU A 76 0.59 12.42 5.98
N TRP A 77 -0.30 13.35 5.70
CA TRP A 77 -0.08 14.55 4.90
C TRP A 77 0.39 15.68 5.82
N GLN A 78 1.33 16.47 5.30
CA GLN A 78 1.72 17.74 5.90
C GLN A 78 1.25 18.83 4.95
#